data_AF-A0A2B4SB96-F1
#
_entry.id   AF-A0A2B4SB96-F1
#
_cell.length_a   1.000
_cell.length_b   1.000
_cell.length_c   1.000
_cell.angle_alpha   90.00
_cell.angle_beta   90.00
_cell.angle_gamma   90.00
#
_symmetry.space_group_name_H-M   'P 1'
#
loop_
_entity.id
_entity.type
_entity.pdbx_description
1 polymer ?
#
loop_
_entity_poly.entity_id
_entity_poly.type
_entity_poly.pdbx_seq_one_letter_code
_entity_poly.pdbx_strand_id
1 'polypeptide(L)'
;MGKRRRKITATLEKIEGRKKEKDVLNRSETRAQKAEAVIRYSKVNREVEQSIRKDRRNFVDDLARQAEEAAGKGDVKELYFLTKTLAGVRKTTERPVRAESGEGMQSKLTRMAKISAKAGLRNSKSKTKGMRINTSNVDRLELQEEDIEKVEDFVYLGSNIRKDGGSDRDIQMRIGKARTAFTTLRPVWNTKTISRKTKLRIFNTSVKSVLLCGSETWRVTKATSNKLQSFVNKCLRSIMDVHWPEVIRNEDLWARTDQERIDIQIRRHKSGWIEHTLRKPNSYVTRHALMNPQGKRKQGRPRNSWRITVDKEAAKAGYTWNEIERLARDRRWCEVSLDLCSTGSEKG
;
A
#
# COMPACT_ATOMS: atom_id res chain seq x y z
N MET A 1 32.51 1.42 1.75
CA MET A 1 31.86 0.57 0.71
C MET A 1 32.79 -0.42 -0.02
N GLY A 2 34.13 -0.26 -0.05
CA GLY A 2 35.03 -1.08 -0.87
C GLY A 2 35.32 -2.53 -0.41
N LYS A 3 35.20 -2.85 0.89
CA LYS A 3 35.44 -4.22 1.42
C LYS A 3 34.26 -5.18 1.20
N ARG A 4 33.01 -4.68 1.25
CA ARG A 4 31.79 -5.50 1.10
C ARG A 4 31.57 -5.93 -0.35
N ARG A 5 31.83 -5.03 -1.32
CA ARG A 5 31.82 -5.36 -2.77
C ARG A 5 32.86 -6.44 -3.12
N ARG A 6 34.07 -6.34 -2.57
CA ARG A 6 35.17 -7.31 -2.80
C ARG A 6 34.87 -8.74 -2.29
N LYS A 7 34.12 -8.88 -1.19
CA LYS A 7 33.75 -10.21 -0.65
C LYS A 7 32.66 -10.90 -1.50
N ILE A 8 31.67 -10.14 -1.96
CA ILE A 8 30.59 -10.67 -2.81
C ILE A 8 31.16 -11.19 -4.15
N THR A 9 32.14 -10.49 -4.73
CA THR A 9 32.84 -10.96 -5.95
C THR A 9 33.55 -12.30 -5.77
N ALA A 10 34.24 -12.52 -4.64
CA ALA A 10 34.97 -13.76 -4.40
C ALA A 10 34.05 -15.00 -4.24
N THR A 11 32.90 -14.86 -3.58
CA THR A 11 31.91 -15.96 -3.48
C THR A 11 31.21 -16.22 -4.82
N LEU A 12 30.96 -15.18 -5.61
CA LEU A 12 30.41 -15.33 -6.96
C LEU A 12 31.36 -16.06 -7.91
N GLU A 13 32.66 -15.79 -7.84
CA GLU A 13 33.69 -16.51 -8.60
C GLU A 13 33.70 -18.01 -8.26
N LYS A 14 33.58 -18.38 -6.98
CA LYS A 14 33.46 -19.78 -6.55
C LYS A 14 32.18 -20.44 -7.05
N ILE A 15 31.05 -19.72 -7.03
CA ILE A 15 29.77 -20.20 -7.57
C ILE A 15 29.90 -20.49 -9.07
N GLU A 16 30.62 -19.63 -9.80
CA GLU A 16 30.88 -19.82 -11.23
C GLU A 16 31.79 -21.03 -11.48
N GLY A 17 32.84 -21.23 -10.68
CA GLY A 17 33.66 -22.44 -10.69
C GLY A 17 32.84 -23.72 -10.46
N ARG A 18 31.90 -23.70 -9.51
CA ARG A 18 31.00 -24.84 -9.26
C ARG A 18 30.09 -25.14 -10.45
N LYS A 19 29.61 -24.13 -11.18
CA LYS A 19 28.79 -24.36 -12.38
C LYS A 19 29.60 -25.06 -13.47
N LYS A 20 30.84 -24.61 -13.72
CA LYS A 20 31.74 -25.25 -14.68
C LYS A 20 31.97 -26.72 -14.35
N GLU A 21 32.26 -27.04 -13.09
CA GLU A 21 32.43 -28.45 -12.65
C GLU A 21 31.14 -29.27 -12.74
N LYS A 22 29.98 -28.64 -12.50
CA LYS A 22 28.68 -29.29 -12.69
C LYS A 22 28.41 -29.61 -14.16
N ASP A 23 28.83 -28.73 -15.08
CA ASP A 23 28.72 -28.97 -16.51
C ASP A 23 29.65 -30.11 -16.96
N VAL A 24 30.87 -30.19 -16.42
CA VAL A 24 31.81 -31.31 -16.66
C VAL A 24 31.22 -32.64 -16.18
N LEU A 25 30.61 -32.67 -14.99
CA LEU A 25 29.93 -33.85 -14.47
C LEU A 25 28.76 -34.28 -15.38
N ASN A 26 27.96 -33.34 -15.85
CA ASN A 26 26.82 -33.62 -16.73
C ASN A 26 27.24 -34.14 -18.11
N ARG A 27 28.41 -33.71 -18.62
CA ARG A 27 28.97 -34.13 -19.93
C ARG A 27 29.85 -35.40 -19.85
N SER A 28 30.10 -35.92 -18.66
CA SER A 28 30.93 -37.13 -18.50
C SER A 28 30.16 -38.36 -19.00
N GLU A 29 30.76 -39.17 -19.87
CA GLU A 29 30.08 -40.30 -20.51
C GLU A 29 30.44 -41.64 -19.84
N THR A 30 31.70 -41.81 -19.46
CA THR A 30 32.17 -43.08 -18.86
C THR A 30 32.03 -43.10 -17.34
N ARG A 31 31.95 -44.31 -16.78
CA ARG A 31 31.78 -44.54 -15.33
C ARG A 31 32.96 -43.98 -14.52
N ALA A 32 34.18 -44.10 -15.06
CA ALA A 32 35.40 -43.57 -14.45
C ALA A 32 35.43 -42.03 -14.46
N GLN A 33 35.12 -41.40 -15.61
CA GLN A 33 35.05 -39.94 -15.71
C GLN A 33 33.99 -39.34 -14.77
N LYS A 34 32.82 -39.99 -14.67
CA LYS A 34 31.77 -39.57 -13.73
C LYS A 34 32.24 -39.65 -12.27
N ALA A 35 32.94 -40.72 -11.87
CA ALA A 35 33.43 -40.88 -10.51
C ALA A 35 34.38 -39.74 -10.11
N GLU A 36 35.31 -39.37 -10.99
CA GLU A 36 36.22 -38.25 -10.74
C GLU A 36 35.52 -36.89 -10.75
N ALA A 37 34.61 -36.66 -11.69
CA ALA A 37 33.86 -35.42 -11.78
C ALA A 37 32.96 -35.19 -10.55
N VAL A 38 32.41 -36.26 -9.96
CA VAL A 38 31.68 -36.20 -8.68
C VAL A 38 32.59 -35.74 -7.56
N ILE A 39 33.81 -36.28 -7.46
CA ILE A 39 34.78 -35.88 -6.43
C ILE A 39 35.12 -34.38 -6.59
N ARG A 40 35.45 -33.94 -7.81
CA ARG A 40 35.75 -32.52 -8.10
C ARG A 40 34.59 -31.60 -7.77
N TYR A 41 33.38 -31.94 -8.23
CA TYR A 41 32.17 -31.17 -7.93
C TYR A 41 31.90 -31.10 -6.42
N SER A 42 32.05 -32.21 -5.69
CA SER A 42 31.78 -32.25 -4.25
C SER A 42 32.69 -31.29 -3.47
N LYS A 43 33.98 -31.22 -3.84
CA LYS A 43 34.96 -30.33 -3.23
C LYS A 43 34.59 -28.86 -3.46
N VAL A 44 34.33 -28.48 -4.70
CA VAL A 44 33.97 -27.09 -5.06
C VAL A 44 32.61 -26.71 -4.47
N ASN A 45 31.65 -27.63 -4.42
CA ASN A 45 30.35 -27.39 -3.78
C ASN A 45 30.52 -27.12 -2.28
N ARG A 46 31.35 -27.90 -1.57
CA ARG A 46 31.65 -27.67 -0.15
C ARG A 46 32.27 -26.29 0.09
N GLU A 47 33.22 -25.87 -0.74
CA GLU A 47 33.85 -24.55 -0.65
C GLU A 47 32.85 -23.40 -0.90
N VAL A 48 31.96 -23.56 -1.88
CA VAL A 48 30.88 -22.60 -2.15
C VAL A 48 29.96 -22.48 -0.95
N GLU A 49 29.50 -23.60 -0.39
CA GLU A 49 28.60 -23.56 0.76
C GLU A 49 29.26 -22.92 1.99
N GLN A 50 30.54 -23.21 2.25
CA GLN A 50 31.30 -22.55 3.32
C GLN A 50 31.40 -21.04 3.09
N SER A 51 31.66 -20.60 1.86
CA SER A 51 31.73 -19.17 1.50
C SER A 51 30.38 -18.49 1.71
N ILE A 52 29.28 -19.13 1.28
CA ILE A 52 27.92 -18.62 1.46
C ILE A 52 27.56 -18.52 2.95
N ARG A 53 27.89 -19.54 3.76
CA ARG A 53 27.66 -19.51 5.21
C ARG A 53 28.42 -18.35 5.87
N LYS A 54 29.68 -18.14 5.47
CA LYS A 54 30.54 -17.06 5.98
C LYS A 54 30.01 -15.68 5.58
N ASP A 55 29.61 -15.51 4.31
CA ASP A 55 29.05 -14.24 3.84
C ASP A 55 27.71 -13.92 4.47
N ARG A 56 26.85 -14.92 4.66
CA ARG A 56 25.59 -14.75 5.40
C ARG A 56 25.85 -14.30 6.83
N ARG A 57 26.81 -14.93 7.53
CA ARG A 57 27.19 -14.54 8.90
C ARG A 57 27.71 -13.10 8.93
N ASN A 58 28.69 -12.77 8.09
CA ASN A 58 29.23 -11.41 7.98
C ASN A 58 28.15 -10.36 7.66
N PHE A 59 27.17 -10.70 6.83
CA PHE A 59 26.07 -9.80 6.49
C PHE A 59 25.18 -9.50 7.69
N VAL A 60 24.82 -10.54 8.46
CA VAL A 60 24.02 -10.42 9.68
C VAL A 60 24.79 -9.65 10.76
N ASP A 61 26.07 -9.98 10.98
CA ASP A 61 26.91 -9.32 11.98
C ASP A 61 27.08 -7.82 11.69
N ASP A 62 27.28 -7.44 10.43
CA ASP A 62 27.41 -6.03 10.04
C ASP A 62 26.09 -5.25 10.19
N LEU A 63 24.95 -5.90 9.94
CA LEU A 63 23.64 -5.30 10.20
C LEU A 63 23.37 -5.14 11.70
N ALA A 64 23.75 -6.12 12.52
CA ALA A 64 23.63 -6.05 13.97
C ALA A 64 24.48 -4.91 14.54
N ARG A 65 25.74 -4.78 14.11
CA ARG A 65 26.63 -3.68 14.48
C ARG A 65 26.06 -2.31 14.08
N GLN A 66 25.48 -2.19 12.88
CA GLN A 66 24.82 -0.96 12.46
C GLN A 66 23.59 -0.64 13.32
N ALA A 67 22.85 -1.67 13.76
CA ALA A 67 21.69 -1.49 14.62
C ALA A 67 22.10 -0.98 16.01
N GLU A 68 23.19 -1.53 16.58
CA GLU A 68 23.78 -1.03 17.83
C GLU A 68 24.22 0.44 17.71
N GLU A 69 24.92 0.80 16.64
CA GLU A 69 25.30 2.20 16.38
C GLU A 69 24.09 3.12 16.24
N ALA A 70 23.03 2.69 15.54
CA ALA A 70 21.80 3.46 15.39
C ALA A 70 21.07 3.64 16.73
N ALA A 71 21.02 2.59 17.56
CA ALA A 71 20.46 2.65 18.91
C ALA A 71 21.23 3.63 19.81
N GLY A 72 22.57 3.56 19.80
CA GLY A 72 23.42 4.47 20.57
C GLY A 72 23.28 5.95 20.16
N LYS A 73 22.94 6.22 18.91
CA LYS A 73 22.67 7.57 18.38
C LYS A 73 21.22 8.04 18.58
N GLY A 74 20.34 7.18 19.09
CA GLY A 74 18.91 7.48 19.17
C GLY A 74 18.20 7.56 17.81
N ASP A 75 18.79 7.03 16.73
CA ASP A 75 18.15 6.99 15.40
C ASP A 75 17.17 5.81 15.33
N VAL A 76 15.99 6.03 15.91
CA VAL A 76 14.92 5.03 16.01
C VAL A 76 14.46 4.55 14.62
N LYS A 77 14.58 5.40 13.58
CA LYS A 77 14.15 5.07 12.23
C LYS A 77 15.11 4.09 11.56
N GLU A 78 16.41 4.35 11.67
CA GLU A 78 17.45 3.46 11.14
C GLU A 78 17.46 2.13 11.90
N LEU A 79 17.34 2.18 13.24
CA LEU A 79 17.23 0.98 14.08
C LEU A 79 16.03 0.11 13.67
N TYR A 80 14.85 0.70 13.47
CA TYR A 80 13.67 -0.03 13.01
C TYR A 80 13.89 -0.68 11.64
N PHE A 81 14.52 0.03 10.71
CA PHE A 81 14.80 -0.47 9.37
C PHE A 81 15.77 -1.66 9.41
N LEU A 82 16.91 -1.52 10.10
CA LEU A 82 17.93 -2.57 10.26
C LEU A 82 17.35 -3.81 10.94
N THR A 83 16.55 -3.61 11.99
CA THR A 83 15.86 -4.71 12.70
C THR A 83 14.91 -5.47 11.76
N LYS A 84 14.15 -4.77 10.92
CA LYS A 84 13.29 -5.42 9.90
C LYS A 84 14.11 -6.19 8.87
N THR A 85 15.24 -5.64 8.43
CA THR A 85 16.14 -6.30 7.49
C THR A 85 16.72 -7.59 8.09
N LEU A 86 17.14 -7.56 9.37
CA LEU A 86 17.62 -8.72 10.13
C LEU A 86 16.54 -9.80 10.26
N ALA A 87 15.30 -9.40 10.58
CA ALA A 87 14.14 -10.29 10.66
C ALA A 87 13.73 -10.91 9.29
N GLY A 88 14.46 -10.62 8.21
CA GLY A 88 14.14 -11.09 6.87
C GLY A 88 12.89 -10.44 6.27
N VAL A 89 12.34 -9.41 6.92
CA VAL A 89 11.16 -8.68 6.46
C VAL A 89 11.59 -7.69 5.39
N ARG A 90 11.82 -8.20 4.18
CA ARG A 90 12.08 -7.36 3.00
C ARG A 90 10.81 -6.60 2.64
N LYS A 91 10.91 -5.28 2.47
CA LYS A 91 9.87 -4.52 1.77
C LYS A 91 9.90 -4.98 0.31
N THR A 92 8.87 -5.69 -0.11
CA THR A 92 8.57 -5.83 -1.52
C THR A 92 8.08 -4.47 -2.02
N THR A 93 8.83 -3.83 -2.92
CA THR A 93 8.27 -2.72 -3.69
C THR A 93 7.43 -3.34 -4.79
N GLU A 94 6.18 -3.66 -4.46
CA GLU A 94 5.17 -4.00 -5.46
C GLU A 94 4.89 -2.71 -6.24
N ARG A 95 5.36 -2.65 -7.49
CA ARG A 95 5.09 -1.52 -8.39
C ARG A 95 4.25 -2.02 -9.55
N PRO A 96 3.07 -1.42 -9.81
CA PRO A 96 2.27 -1.80 -10.95
C PRO A 96 2.98 -1.36 -12.23
N VAL A 97 2.98 -2.25 -13.23
CA VAL A 97 3.41 -1.91 -14.59
C VAL A 97 2.20 -1.30 -15.30
N ARG A 98 2.42 -0.17 -15.97
CA ARG A 98 1.38 0.55 -16.72
C ARG A 98 1.84 0.77 -18.16
N ALA A 99 0.91 0.66 -19.11
CA ALA A 99 1.11 0.99 -20.51
C ALA A 99 -0.23 1.44 -21.11
N GLU A 100 -0.17 2.22 -22.18
CA GLU A 100 -1.35 2.73 -22.88
C GLU A 100 -1.91 1.72 -23.90
N SER A 101 -1.04 0.89 -24.48
CA SER A 101 -1.39 -0.19 -25.41
C SER A 101 -1.11 -1.58 -24.85
N GLY A 102 -1.78 -2.58 -25.41
CA GLY A 102 -1.54 -4.00 -25.09
C GLY A 102 -0.11 -4.43 -25.44
N GLU A 103 0.37 -4.05 -26.61
CA GLU A 103 1.75 -4.32 -27.06
C GLU A 103 2.80 -3.68 -26.15
N GLY A 104 2.56 -2.42 -25.73
CA GLY A 104 3.43 -1.74 -24.79
C GLY A 104 3.45 -2.41 -23.42
N MET A 105 2.32 -2.99 -22.98
CA MET A 105 2.26 -3.78 -21.75
C MET A 105 3.05 -5.08 -21.90
N GLN A 106 2.84 -5.81 -23.00
CA GLN A 106 3.53 -7.07 -23.30
C GLN A 106 5.04 -6.87 -23.34
N SER A 107 5.51 -5.83 -24.03
CA SER A 107 6.93 -5.47 -24.11
C SER A 107 7.55 -5.22 -22.73
N LYS A 108 6.82 -4.51 -21.83
CA LYS A 108 7.27 -4.26 -20.46
C LYS A 108 7.30 -5.54 -19.62
N LEU A 109 6.32 -6.42 -19.78
CA LEU A 109 6.27 -7.72 -19.10
C LEU A 109 7.42 -8.63 -19.53
N THR A 110 7.66 -8.77 -20.83
CA THR A 110 8.79 -9.57 -21.37
C THR A 110 10.13 -9.01 -20.89
N ARG A 111 10.30 -7.68 -20.90
CA ARG A 111 11.51 -7.04 -20.38
C ARG A 111 11.69 -7.30 -18.89
N MET A 112 10.63 -7.20 -18.09
CA MET A 112 10.66 -7.50 -16.65
C MET A 112 11.03 -8.96 -16.39
N ALA A 113 10.46 -9.90 -17.13
CA ALA A 113 10.77 -11.32 -17.02
C ALA A 113 12.24 -11.60 -17.34
N LYS A 114 12.77 -11.01 -18.44
CA LYS A 114 14.18 -11.13 -18.84
C LYS A 114 15.13 -10.58 -17.78
N ILE A 115 14.84 -9.41 -17.21
CA ILE A 115 15.67 -8.81 -16.15
C ILE A 115 15.59 -9.65 -14.87
N SER A 116 14.41 -10.13 -14.50
CA SER A 116 14.21 -10.97 -13.32
C SER A 116 15.00 -12.28 -13.45
N ALA A 117 14.92 -12.94 -14.62
CA ALA A 117 15.67 -14.16 -14.92
C ALA A 117 17.18 -13.96 -14.85
N LYS A 118 17.70 -12.84 -15.40
CA LYS A 118 19.13 -12.48 -15.27
C LYS A 118 19.57 -12.29 -13.81
N ALA A 119 18.66 -11.82 -12.96
CA ALA A 119 18.88 -11.69 -11.52
C ALA A 119 18.62 -12.98 -10.73
N GLY A 120 18.29 -14.10 -11.40
CA GLY A 120 17.94 -15.37 -10.75
C GLY A 120 16.58 -15.36 -10.03
N LEU A 121 15.71 -14.40 -10.35
CA LEU A 121 14.36 -14.29 -9.78
C LEU A 121 13.33 -14.87 -10.76
N ARG A 122 12.36 -15.62 -10.23
CA ARG A 122 11.19 -16.10 -10.98
C ARG A 122 9.97 -15.24 -10.68
N ASN A 123 9.32 -14.73 -11.72
CA ASN A 123 8.07 -14.00 -11.56
C ASN A 123 6.94 -14.97 -11.18
N SER A 124 6.15 -14.58 -10.18
CA SER A 124 5.01 -15.40 -9.74
C SER A 124 3.84 -15.19 -10.70
N LYS A 125 3.48 -16.26 -11.40
CA LYS A 125 2.36 -16.28 -12.34
C LYS A 125 1.03 -16.08 -11.62
N SER A 126 0.81 -16.79 -10.51
CA SER A 126 -0.41 -16.69 -9.71
C SER A 126 -0.63 -15.32 -9.07
N LYS A 127 0.43 -14.55 -8.79
CA LYS A 127 0.34 -13.20 -8.22
C LYS A 127 0.28 -12.10 -9.27
N THR A 128 0.74 -12.36 -10.50
CA THR A 128 0.71 -11.36 -11.57
C THR A 128 -0.66 -11.40 -12.23
N LYS A 129 -1.40 -10.30 -12.16
CA LYS A 129 -2.75 -10.18 -12.73
C LYS A 129 -2.79 -9.02 -13.72
N GLY A 130 -3.48 -9.23 -14.83
CA GLY A 130 -3.74 -8.21 -15.83
C GLY A 130 -5.03 -7.48 -15.51
N MET A 131 -5.02 -6.14 -15.56
CA MET A 131 -6.21 -5.33 -15.39
C MET A 131 -6.20 -4.20 -16.41
N ARG A 132 -7.32 -4.04 -17.13
CA ARG A 132 -7.56 -2.91 -18.03
C ARG A 132 -8.61 -1.98 -17.45
N ILE A 133 -8.33 -0.69 -17.48
CA ILE A 133 -9.22 0.36 -16.98
C ILE A 133 -9.83 1.07 -18.20
N ASN A 134 -11.13 1.37 -18.16
CA ASN A 134 -11.86 2.15 -19.18
C ASN A 134 -11.94 1.57 -20.61
N THR A 135 -11.58 0.31 -20.87
CA THR A 135 -11.72 -0.32 -22.20
C THR A 135 -12.27 -1.75 -22.14
N SER A 136 -12.93 -2.18 -23.21
CA SER A 136 -13.47 -3.53 -23.43
C SER A 136 -12.54 -4.45 -24.23
N ASN A 137 -11.45 -3.93 -24.83
CA ASN A 137 -10.59 -4.74 -25.68
C ASN A 137 -9.82 -5.81 -24.88
N VAL A 138 -9.70 -7.00 -25.46
CA VAL A 138 -9.32 -8.26 -24.79
C VAL A 138 -7.95 -8.76 -25.26
N ASP A 139 -6.96 -7.89 -25.50
CA ASP A 139 -5.63 -8.38 -25.87
C ASP A 139 -5.11 -9.36 -24.79
N ARG A 140 -4.61 -10.51 -25.23
CA ARG A 140 -4.00 -11.52 -24.35
C ARG A 140 -2.64 -10.99 -23.88
N LEU A 141 -2.31 -11.24 -22.62
CA LEU A 141 -1.02 -10.89 -22.04
C LEU A 141 -0.37 -12.18 -21.59
N GLU A 142 0.87 -12.39 -22.01
CA GLU A 142 1.60 -13.61 -21.73
C GLU A 142 2.79 -13.31 -20.82
N LEU A 143 3.03 -14.16 -19.84
CA LEU A 143 4.21 -14.11 -18.98
C LEU A 143 4.87 -15.48 -18.95
N GLN A 144 6.05 -15.57 -19.57
CA GLN A 144 6.79 -16.85 -19.69
C GLN A 144 5.95 -17.92 -20.39
N GLU A 145 5.41 -17.59 -21.57
CA GLU A 145 4.65 -18.49 -22.47
C GLU A 145 3.31 -18.99 -21.88
N GLU A 146 2.80 -18.33 -20.85
CA GLU A 146 1.49 -18.61 -20.27
C GLU A 146 0.65 -17.34 -20.15
N ASP A 147 -0.66 -17.49 -20.36
CA ASP A 147 -1.64 -16.42 -20.24
C ASP A 147 -1.75 -15.89 -18.80
N ILE A 148 -1.73 -14.57 -18.66
CA ILE A 148 -1.97 -13.88 -17.39
C ILE A 148 -3.47 -13.75 -17.15
N GLU A 149 -3.92 -14.15 -15.96
CA GLU A 149 -5.30 -13.97 -15.53
C GLU A 149 -5.71 -12.50 -15.55
N LYS A 150 -6.85 -12.23 -16.19
CA LYS A 150 -7.47 -10.91 -16.24
C LYS A 150 -8.44 -10.76 -15.08
N VAL A 151 -8.28 -9.70 -14.29
CA VAL A 151 -9.11 -9.44 -13.11
C VAL A 151 -9.86 -8.13 -13.23
N GLU A 152 -11.06 -8.09 -12.66
CA GLU A 152 -11.87 -6.85 -12.57
C GLU A 152 -11.56 -6.05 -11.31
N ASP A 153 -11.16 -6.74 -10.23
CA ASP A 153 -10.72 -6.15 -8.98
C ASP A 153 -9.40 -6.75 -8.50
N PHE A 154 -8.54 -5.92 -7.93
CA PHE A 154 -7.24 -6.32 -7.42
C PHE A 154 -6.85 -5.54 -6.16
N VAL A 155 -6.41 -6.26 -5.14
CA VAL A 155 -5.91 -5.64 -3.90
C VAL A 155 -4.45 -5.25 -4.08
N TYR A 156 -4.19 -3.95 -4.09
CA TYR A 156 -2.85 -3.38 -4.19
C TYR A 156 -2.55 -2.52 -2.97
N LEU A 157 -1.45 -2.84 -2.25
CA LEU A 157 -1.04 -2.16 -1.02
C LEU A 157 -2.17 -2.05 0.03
N GLY A 158 -3.06 -3.04 0.06
CA GLY A 158 -4.18 -3.12 1.00
C GLY A 158 -5.43 -2.33 0.61
N SER A 159 -5.41 -1.60 -0.52
CA SER A 159 -6.60 -0.98 -1.13
C SER A 159 -7.03 -1.73 -2.38
N ASN A 160 -8.32 -1.83 -2.63
CA ASN A 160 -8.83 -2.51 -3.81
C ASN A 160 -9.10 -1.57 -4.97
N ILE A 161 -8.50 -1.93 -6.10
CA ILE A 161 -8.61 -1.21 -7.35
C ILE A 161 -9.58 -1.98 -8.23
N ARG A 162 -10.65 -1.32 -8.66
CA ARG A 162 -11.62 -1.88 -9.61
C ARG A 162 -11.43 -1.29 -11.00
N LYS A 163 -11.71 -2.09 -12.02
CA LYS A 163 -11.75 -1.67 -13.43
C LYS A 163 -12.62 -0.44 -13.70
N ASP A 164 -13.74 -0.29 -12.98
CA ASP A 164 -14.68 0.83 -13.11
C ASP A 164 -14.32 2.07 -12.27
N GLY A 165 -13.22 2.00 -11.52
CA GLY A 165 -12.77 3.07 -10.61
C GLY A 165 -13.69 3.31 -9.41
N GLY A 166 -14.57 2.37 -9.07
CA GLY A 166 -15.47 2.45 -7.92
C GLY A 166 -14.76 2.17 -6.59
N SER A 167 -15.03 2.98 -5.56
CA SER A 167 -14.47 2.81 -4.21
C SER A 167 -15.27 1.88 -3.30
N ASP A 168 -16.46 1.43 -3.73
CA ASP A 168 -17.40 0.71 -2.85
C ASP A 168 -16.84 -0.60 -2.29
N ARG A 169 -16.11 -1.36 -3.11
CA ARG A 169 -15.49 -2.62 -2.68
C ARG A 169 -14.38 -2.37 -1.66
N ASP A 170 -13.56 -1.35 -1.89
CA ASP A 170 -12.50 -0.94 -0.96
C ASP A 170 -13.10 -0.52 0.39
N ILE A 171 -14.12 0.34 0.38
CA ILE A 171 -14.87 0.75 1.57
C ILE A 171 -15.43 -0.47 2.31
N GLN A 172 -16.02 -1.43 1.60
CA GLN A 172 -16.56 -2.65 2.21
C GLN A 172 -15.48 -3.49 2.91
N MET A 173 -14.31 -3.66 2.29
CA MET A 173 -13.20 -4.38 2.93
C MET A 173 -12.65 -3.62 4.13
N ARG A 174 -12.61 -2.29 4.08
CA ARG A 174 -12.15 -1.45 5.19
C ARG A 174 -13.10 -1.52 6.38
N ILE A 175 -14.42 -1.53 6.14
CA ILE A 175 -15.43 -1.84 7.16
C ILE A 175 -15.19 -3.23 7.74
N GLY A 176 -14.91 -4.24 6.91
CA GLY A 176 -14.57 -5.59 7.36
C GLY A 176 -13.35 -5.62 8.28
N LYS A 177 -12.24 -5.00 7.86
CA LYS A 177 -10.99 -4.90 8.65
C LYS A 177 -11.20 -4.14 9.96
N ALA A 178 -11.90 -3.01 9.92
CA ALA A 178 -12.20 -2.22 11.10
C ALA A 178 -13.13 -2.98 12.07
N ARG A 179 -14.09 -3.75 11.54
CA ARG A 179 -14.93 -4.63 12.35
C ARG A 179 -14.10 -5.69 13.05
N THR A 180 -13.19 -6.37 12.34
CA THR A 180 -12.28 -7.33 12.96
C THR A 180 -11.45 -6.68 14.07
N ALA A 181 -10.84 -5.51 13.80
CA ALA A 181 -10.07 -4.78 14.80
C ALA A 181 -10.91 -4.41 16.03
N PHE A 182 -12.16 -3.96 15.83
CA PHE A 182 -13.08 -3.65 16.92
C PHE A 182 -13.44 -4.90 17.74
N THR A 183 -13.75 -6.01 17.08
CA THR A 183 -14.08 -7.29 17.74
C THR A 183 -12.89 -7.85 18.53
N THR A 184 -11.67 -7.78 18.00
CA THR A 184 -10.46 -8.21 18.71
C THR A 184 -10.26 -7.43 20.02
N LEU A 185 -10.63 -6.14 20.02
CA LEU A 185 -10.53 -5.27 21.19
C LEU A 185 -11.75 -5.34 22.14
N ARG A 186 -12.66 -6.30 21.95
CA ARG A 186 -13.84 -6.47 22.81
C ARG A 186 -13.55 -6.51 24.32
N PRO A 187 -12.47 -7.16 24.81
CA PRO A 187 -12.13 -7.12 26.23
C PRO A 187 -11.88 -5.69 26.75
N VAL A 188 -11.29 -4.82 25.94
CA VAL A 188 -11.03 -3.40 26.28
C VAL A 188 -12.34 -2.63 26.38
N TRP A 189 -13.29 -2.87 25.46
CA TRP A 189 -14.57 -2.15 25.46
C TRP A 189 -15.46 -2.54 26.64
N ASN A 190 -15.46 -3.82 27.01
CA ASN A 190 -16.30 -4.35 28.09
C ASN A 190 -15.77 -4.01 29.50
N THR A 191 -14.46 -3.76 29.63
CA THR A 191 -13.84 -3.53 30.94
C THR A 191 -14.22 -2.17 31.50
N LYS A 192 -14.75 -2.12 32.73
CA LYS A 192 -15.16 -0.86 33.41
C LYS A 192 -13.99 -0.06 34.00
N THR A 193 -12.85 -0.70 34.25
CA THR A 193 -11.66 -0.03 34.82
C THR A 193 -11.00 0.95 33.85
N ILE A 194 -11.18 0.76 32.54
CA ILE A 194 -10.62 1.65 31.51
C ILE A 194 -11.57 2.82 31.30
N SER A 195 -11.06 4.05 31.42
CA SER A 195 -11.86 5.25 31.20
C SER A 195 -12.45 5.32 29.79
N ARG A 196 -13.63 5.94 29.65
CA ARG A 196 -14.28 6.18 28.35
C ARG A 196 -13.37 6.96 27.41
N LYS A 197 -12.65 7.97 27.92
CA LYS A 197 -11.68 8.76 27.15
C LYS A 197 -10.56 7.90 26.54
N THR A 198 -10.00 6.98 27.33
CA THR A 198 -8.97 6.05 26.84
C THR A 198 -9.54 5.10 25.78
N LYS A 199 -10.75 4.56 26.00
CA LYS A 199 -11.41 3.70 24.99
C LYS A 199 -11.64 4.43 23.66
N LEU A 200 -12.12 5.68 23.71
CA LEU A 200 -12.31 6.50 22.51
C LEU A 200 -10.97 6.78 21.79
N ARG A 201 -9.89 7.03 22.55
CA ARG A 201 -8.55 7.17 21.97
C ARG A 201 -8.12 5.90 21.23
N ILE A 202 -8.26 4.73 21.85
CA ILE A 202 -7.93 3.44 21.21
C ILE A 202 -8.80 3.20 19.98
N PHE A 203 -10.10 3.50 20.06
CA PHE A 203 -11.00 3.41 18.92
C PHE A 203 -10.53 4.27 17.75
N ASN A 204 -10.16 5.53 18.00
CA ASN A 204 -9.67 6.45 16.98
C ASN A 204 -8.35 5.96 16.36
N THR A 205 -7.39 5.50 17.17
CA THR A 205 -6.07 5.09 16.68
C THR A 205 -6.05 3.73 16.01
N SER A 206 -6.92 2.80 16.41
CA SER A 206 -6.84 1.38 15.99
C SER A 206 -7.99 0.92 15.10
N VAL A 207 -9.18 1.53 15.23
CA VAL A 207 -10.37 1.13 14.46
C VAL A 207 -10.72 2.18 13.41
N LYS A 208 -10.87 3.44 13.83
CA LYS A 208 -11.25 4.55 12.93
C LYS A 208 -10.15 4.83 11.90
N SER A 209 -8.88 4.75 12.31
CA SER A 209 -7.72 4.86 11.40
C SER A 209 -7.72 3.78 10.30
N VAL A 210 -8.02 2.52 10.65
CA VAL A 210 -8.12 1.40 9.69
C VAL A 210 -9.31 1.58 8.77
N LEU A 211 -10.44 2.03 9.32
CA LEU A 211 -11.66 2.32 8.58
C LEU A 211 -11.40 3.40 7.52
N LEU A 212 -10.73 4.50 7.88
CA LEU A 212 -10.53 5.66 7.02
C LEU A 212 -9.24 5.62 6.20
N CYS A 213 -8.46 4.55 6.28
CA CYS A 213 -7.22 4.42 5.52
C CYS A 213 -7.51 4.41 4.01
N GLY A 214 -6.94 5.39 3.29
CA GLY A 214 -7.14 5.58 1.84
C GLY A 214 -8.37 6.42 1.47
N SER A 215 -9.10 6.94 2.47
CA SER A 215 -10.31 7.75 2.26
C SER A 215 -10.08 9.04 1.47
N GLU A 216 -8.85 9.55 1.45
CA GLU A 216 -8.43 10.67 0.61
C GLU A 216 -8.64 10.42 -0.89
N THR A 217 -8.62 9.16 -1.34
CA THR A 217 -8.81 8.78 -2.75
C THR A 217 -10.22 8.29 -3.07
N TRP A 218 -11.12 8.22 -2.09
CA TRP A 218 -12.44 7.66 -2.29
C TRP A 218 -13.39 8.60 -3.01
N ARG A 219 -14.16 8.03 -3.94
CA ARG A 219 -15.42 8.63 -4.39
C ARG A 219 -16.45 8.42 -3.29
N VAL A 220 -16.76 9.48 -2.54
CA VAL A 220 -17.73 9.43 -1.45
C VAL A 220 -19.09 9.91 -1.95
N THR A 221 -20.12 9.13 -1.65
CA THR A 221 -21.53 9.45 -1.88
C THR A 221 -22.22 9.59 -0.53
N LYS A 222 -23.40 10.22 -0.49
CA LYS A 222 -24.19 10.30 0.75
C LYS A 222 -24.50 8.90 1.31
N ALA A 223 -24.80 7.93 0.44
CA ALA A 223 -25.05 6.55 0.84
C ALA A 223 -23.82 5.87 1.47
N THR A 224 -22.62 6.03 0.89
CA THR A 224 -21.38 5.45 1.44
C THR A 224 -20.96 6.13 2.73
N SER A 225 -21.10 7.45 2.83
CA SER A 225 -20.89 8.20 4.06
C SER A 225 -21.83 7.73 5.18
N ASN A 226 -23.13 7.61 4.91
CA ASN A 226 -24.11 7.11 5.87
C ASN A 226 -23.76 5.69 6.34
N LYS A 227 -23.33 4.81 5.43
CA LYS A 227 -22.91 3.44 5.76
C LYS A 227 -21.70 3.42 6.71
N LEU A 228 -20.71 4.27 6.47
CA LEU A 228 -19.55 4.43 7.34
C LEU A 228 -19.96 5.00 8.72
N GLN A 229 -20.82 6.03 8.73
CA GLN A 229 -21.30 6.64 9.95
C GLN A 229 -22.10 5.66 10.81
N SER A 230 -22.96 4.84 10.21
CA SER A 230 -23.71 3.79 10.93
C SER A 230 -22.78 2.78 11.59
N PHE A 231 -21.68 2.39 10.94
CA PHE A 231 -20.68 1.53 11.56
C PHE A 231 -19.99 2.21 12.75
N VAL A 232 -19.53 3.45 12.58
CA VAL A 232 -18.90 4.23 13.68
C VAL A 232 -19.87 4.40 14.85
N ASN A 233 -21.12 4.78 14.58
CA ASN A 233 -22.15 4.96 15.59
C ASN A 233 -22.44 3.66 16.36
N LYS A 234 -22.41 2.50 15.69
CA LYS A 234 -22.54 1.20 16.36
C LYS A 234 -21.38 0.94 17.32
N CYS A 235 -20.14 1.23 16.89
CA CYS A 235 -18.97 1.11 17.75
C CYS A 235 -19.02 2.08 18.94
N LEU A 236 -19.40 3.33 18.72
CA LEU A 236 -19.50 4.34 19.78
C LEU A 236 -20.54 3.97 20.84
N ARG A 237 -21.72 3.49 20.42
CA ARG A 237 -22.75 3.00 21.37
C ARG A 237 -22.22 1.86 22.23
N SER A 238 -21.50 0.91 21.63
CA SER A 238 -20.89 -0.19 22.36
C SER A 238 -19.79 0.27 23.34
N ILE A 239 -19.00 1.28 22.99
CA ILE A 239 -17.98 1.86 23.90
C ILE A 239 -18.63 2.62 25.06
N MET A 240 -19.75 3.29 24.79
CA MET A 240 -20.50 4.08 25.76
C MET A 240 -21.44 3.23 26.63
N ASP A 241 -21.47 1.92 26.40
CA ASP A 241 -22.31 0.95 27.12
C ASP A 241 -23.83 1.18 26.92
N VAL A 242 -24.21 1.75 25.78
CA VAL A 242 -25.61 2.08 25.46
C VAL A 242 -26.29 0.84 24.88
N HIS A 243 -27.17 0.24 25.68
CA HIS A 243 -27.93 -0.96 25.36
C HIS A 243 -29.42 -0.68 25.44
N TRP A 244 -30.22 -1.44 24.69
CA TRP A 244 -31.68 -1.39 24.85
C TRP A 244 -32.04 -1.67 26.32
N PRO A 245 -32.99 -0.94 26.95
CA PRO A 245 -33.95 0.02 26.39
C PRO A 245 -33.47 1.48 26.31
N GLU A 246 -32.20 1.78 26.61
CA GLU A 246 -31.66 3.14 26.52
C GLU A 246 -31.60 3.61 25.06
N VAL A 247 -32.22 4.75 24.76
CA VAL A 247 -32.21 5.37 23.42
C VAL A 247 -31.53 6.73 23.50
N ILE A 248 -30.47 6.89 22.71
CA ILE A 248 -29.72 8.15 22.58
C ILE A 248 -29.72 8.59 21.11
N ARG A 249 -30.02 9.87 20.88
CA ARG A 249 -29.94 10.50 19.55
C ARG A 249 -28.49 10.51 19.06
N ASN A 250 -28.28 10.50 17.74
CA ASN A 250 -26.92 10.42 17.21
C ASN A 250 -26.11 11.69 17.55
N GLU A 251 -26.78 12.84 17.58
CA GLU A 251 -26.23 14.15 17.89
C GLU A 251 -25.68 14.17 19.33
N ASP A 252 -26.47 13.68 20.29
CA ASP A 252 -26.06 13.55 21.70
C ASP A 252 -24.90 12.57 21.86
N LEU A 253 -24.91 11.46 21.11
CA LEU A 253 -23.82 10.48 21.11
C LEU A 253 -22.50 11.13 20.64
N TRP A 254 -22.55 11.95 19.59
CA TRP A 254 -21.38 12.65 19.07
C TRP A 254 -20.87 13.71 20.04
N ALA A 255 -21.78 14.49 20.66
CA ALA A 255 -21.42 15.48 21.68
C ALA A 255 -20.77 14.82 22.91
N ARG A 256 -21.35 13.72 23.43
CA ARG A 256 -20.80 12.99 24.58
C ARG A 256 -19.45 12.33 24.32
N THR A 257 -19.16 11.98 23.07
CA THR A 257 -17.92 11.28 22.69
C THR A 257 -16.86 12.21 22.08
N ASP A 258 -17.19 13.49 21.93
CA ASP A 258 -16.37 14.47 21.20
C ASP A 258 -15.94 13.91 19.83
N GLN A 259 -16.89 13.31 19.11
CA GLN A 259 -16.65 12.68 17.82
C GLN A 259 -17.26 13.47 16.68
N GLU A 260 -16.39 13.92 15.79
CA GLU A 260 -16.78 14.51 14.52
C GLU A 260 -17.38 13.47 13.56
N ARG A 261 -18.33 13.91 12.73
CA ARG A 261 -18.94 13.10 11.68
C ARG A 261 -17.92 12.63 10.64
N ILE A 262 -18.15 11.44 10.12
CA ILE A 262 -17.21 10.76 9.24
C ILE A 262 -17.03 11.48 7.90
N ASP A 263 -18.07 12.15 7.40
CA ASP A 263 -17.99 12.90 6.15
C ASP A 263 -17.10 14.14 6.25
N ILE A 264 -17.04 14.77 7.43
CA ILE A 264 -16.14 15.89 7.67
C ILE A 264 -14.70 15.39 7.76
N GLN A 265 -14.46 14.26 8.44
CA GLN A 265 -13.12 13.65 8.52
C GLN A 265 -12.58 13.21 7.15
N ILE A 266 -13.43 12.62 6.31
CA ILE A 266 -13.00 12.24 4.95
C ILE A 266 -12.68 13.48 4.12
N ARG A 267 -13.48 14.55 4.23
CA ARG A 267 -13.17 15.84 3.59
C ARG A 267 -11.83 16.40 4.09
N ARG A 268 -11.56 16.36 5.39
CA ARG A 268 -10.27 16.74 5.98
C ARG A 268 -9.11 15.97 5.33
N HIS A 269 -9.22 14.64 5.25
CA HIS A 269 -8.19 13.80 4.64
C HIS A 269 -7.97 14.13 3.16
N LYS A 270 -9.05 14.38 2.41
CA LYS A 270 -8.98 14.80 1.01
C LYS A 270 -8.27 16.14 0.85
N SER A 271 -8.65 17.15 1.63
CA SER A 271 -8.02 18.48 1.58
C SER A 271 -6.54 18.42 1.94
N GLY A 272 -6.18 17.63 2.96
CA GLY A 272 -4.77 17.37 3.32
C GLY A 272 -3.98 16.70 2.20
N TRP A 273 -4.59 15.73 1.52
CA TRP A 273 -3.94 15.07 0.39
C TRP A 273 -3.79 16.00 -0.83
N ILE A 274 -4.80 16.81 -1.12
CA ILE A 274 -4.78 17.83 -2.20
C ILE A 274 -3.67 18.84 -1.92
N GLU A 275 -3.64 19.42 -0.73
CA GLU A 275 -2.61 20.38 -0.33
C GLU A 275 -1.21 19.78 -0.41
N HIS A 276 -1.02 18.56 0.12
CA HIS A 276 0.26 17.87 0.05
C HIS A 276 0.70 17.62 -1.40
N THR A 277 -0.25 17.31 -2.28
CA THR A 277 0.01 17.04 -3.70
C THR A 277 0.31 18.32 -4.48
N LEU A 278 -0.42 19.40 -4.23
CA LEU A 278 -0.23 20.74 -4.81
C LEU A 278 1.04 21.46 -4.32
N ARG A 279 1.76 20.90 -3.34
CA ARG A 279 3.10 21.37 -2.98
C ARG A 279 4.24 20.61 -3.65
N LYS A 280 3.97 19.48 -4.29
CA LYS A 280 5.00 18.70 -5.01
C LYS A 280 5.29 19.34 -6.37
N PRO A 281 6.49 19.19 -6.95
CA PRO A 281 6.73 19.67 -8.31
C PRO A 281 5.88 18.90 -9.33
N ASN A 282 5.60 19.53 -10.49
CA ASN A 282 4.76 18.97 -11.56
C ASN A 282 5.24 17.61 -12.09
N SER A 283 6.52 17.27 -11.89
CA SER A 283 7.10 15.98 -12.26
C SER A 283 6.57 14.78 -11.46
N TYR A 284 5.94 15.01 -10.30
CA TYR A 284 5.41 13.93 -9.48
C TYR A 284 4.12 13.35 -10.07
N VAL A 285 4.07 12.02 -10.18
CA VAL A 285 2.90 11.27 -10.67
C VAL A 285 1.61 11.63 -9.93
N THR A 286 1.66 11.89 -8.63
CA THR A 286 0.47 12.27 -7.85
C THR A 286 -0.09 13.63 -8.28
N ARG A 287 0.79 14.56 -8.68
CA ARG A 287 0.40 15.88 -9.18
C ARG A 287 -0.20 15.79 -10.58
N HIS A 288 0.39 14.95 -11.43
CA HIS A 288 -0.19 14.65 -12.73
C HIS A 288 -1.53 13.90 -12.61
N ALA A 289 -1.70 13.03 -11.60
CA ALA A 289 -2.95 12.31 -11.36
C ALA A 289 -4.08 13.21 -10.84
N LEU A 290 -3.76 14.40 -10.31
CA LEU A 290 -4.74 15.42 -9.95
C LEU A 290 -5.33 16.11 -11.21
N MET A 291 -4.59 16.09 -12.32
CA MET A 291 -5.02 16.60 -13.61
C MET A 291 -6.02 15.64 -14.27
N ASN A 292 -6.94 16.18 -15.07
CA ASN A 292 -7.99 15.38 -15.70
C ASN A 292 -7.37 14.33 -16.64
N PRO A 293 -7.79 13.05 -16.57
CA PRO A 293 -7.43 12.09 -17.59
C PRO A 293 -8.02 12.53 -18.93
N GLN A 294 -7.18 12.58 -19.97
CA GLN A 294 -7.61 12.92 -21.32
C GLN A 294 -8.60 11.87 -21.85
N GLY A 295 -9.67 12.32 -22.52
CA GLY A 295 -10.65 11.45 -23.17
C GLY A 295 -12.08 12.01 -23.19
N LYS A 296 -12.90 11.50 -24.11
CA LYS A 296 -14.34 11.81 -24.18
C LYS A 296 -15.12 10.91 -23.24
N ARG A 297 -16.03 11.48 -22.45
CA ARG A 297 -16.96 10.72 -21.60
C ARG A 297 -18.06 10.10 -22.45
N LYS A 298 -18.59 8.96 -22.02
CA LYS A 298 -19.78 8.35 -22.63
C LYS A 298 -20.98 9.30 -22.48
N GLN A 299 -21.82 9.34 -23.51
CA GLN A 299 -23.05 10.15 -23.55
C GLN A 299 -24.06 9.61 -22.52
N GLY A 300 -24.78 10.51 -21.83
CA GLY A 300 -25.72 10.20 -20.74
C GLY A 300 -25.36 10.87 -19.41
N ARG A 301 -26.11 10.56 -18.33
CA ARG A 301 -25.86 11.12 -16.99
C ARG A 301 -24.44 10.76 -16.50
N PRO A 302 -23.51 11.71 -16.35
CA PRO A 302 -22.16 11.39 -15.96
C PRO A 302 -22.12 10.80 -14.55
N ARG A 303 -21.43 9.67 -14.38
CA ARG A 303 -21.10 9.15 -13.04
C ARG A 303 -20.27 10.20 -12.29
N ASN A 304 -20.64 10.50 -11.05
CA ASN A 304 -19.82 11.37 -10.18
C ASN A 304 -18.41 10.79 -10.07
N SER A 305 -17.36 11.58 -10.28
CA SER A 305 -15.97 11.18 -10.08
C SER A 305 -15.42 11.81 -8.79
N TRP A 306 -14.23 11.35 -8.35
CA TRP A 306 -13.51 12.01 -7.26
C TRP A 306 -13.32 13.51 -7.57
N ARG A 307 -12.86 13.82 -8.79
CA ARG A 307 -12.63 15.20 -9.26
C ARG A 307 -13.90 16.06 -9.22
N ILE A 308 -15.03 15.56 -9.73
CA ILE A 308 -16.32 16.28 -9.71
C ILE A 308 -16.76 16.57 -8.27
N THR A 309 -16.50 15.64 -7.35
CA THR A 309 -16.89 15.82 -5.95
C THR A 309 -16.05 16.94 -5.33
N VAL A 310 -14.74 16.92 -5.55
CA VAL A 310 -13.84 17.97 -5.07
C VAL A 310 -14.13 19.31 -5.73
N ASP A 311 -14.44 19.36 -7.02
CA ASP A 311 -14.85 20.58 -7.72
C ASP A 311 -16.12 21.18 -7.11
N LYS A 312 -17.12 20.35 -6.82
CA LYS A 312 -18.35 20.81 -6.18
C LYS A 312 -18.10 21.29 -4.76
N GLU A 313 -17.23 20.62 -4.01
CA GLU A 313 -16.82 21.03 -2.66
C GLU A 313 -16.09 22.37 -2.70
N ALA A 314 -15.14 22.55 -3.62
CA ALA A 314 -14.40 23.79 -3.85
C ALA A 314 -15.32 24.94 -4.33
N ALA A 315 -16.23 24.67 -5.26
CA ALA A 315 -17.18 25.66 -5.75
C ALA A 315 -18.17 26.08 -4.66
N LYS A 316 -18.66 25.14 -3.84
CA LYS A 316 -19.50 25.46 -2.67
C LYS A 316 -18.74 26.32 -1.66
N ALA A 317 -17.44 26.12 -1.56
CA ALA A 317 -16.54 26.89 -0.73
C ALA A 317 -16.14 28.24 -1.34
N GLY A 318 -16.52 28.53 -2.59
CA GLY A 318 -16.17 29.78 -3.27
C GLY A 318 -14.73 29.86 -3.76
N TYR A 319 -14.00 28.74 -3.86
CA TYR A 319 -12.60 28.72 -4.29
C TYR A 319 -12.40 28.10 -5.67
N THR A 320 -11.54 28.73 -6.45
CA THR A 320 -10.97 28.20 -7.70
C THR A 320 -9.74 27.34 -7.42
N TRP A 321 -9.34 26.49 -8.37
CA TRP A 321 -8.14 25.67 -8.24
C TRP A 321 -6.85 26.47 -8.09
N ASN A 322 -6.78 27.66 -8.68
CA ASN A 322 -5.63 28.55 -8.56
C ASN A 322 -5.50 29.10 -7.13
N GLU A 323 -6.63 29.46 -6.51
CA GLU A 323 -6.66 29.92 -5.12
C GLU A 323 -6.35 28.78 -4.16
N ILE A 324 -6.86 27.58 -4.41
CA ILE A 324 -6.52 26.36 -3.67
C ILE A 324 -5.02 26.10 -3.76
N GLU A 325 -4.43 26.22 -4.95
CA GLU A 325 -2.99 26.03 -5.12
C GLU A 325 -2.19 27.08 -4.34
N ARG A 326 -2.62 28.35 -4.35
CA ARG A 326 -1.99 29.42 -3.55
C ARG A 326 -2.07 29.09 -2.06
N LEU A 327 -3.27 28.79 -1.55
CA LEU A 327 -3.49 28.43 -0.14
C LEU A 327 -2.73 27.17 0.27
N ALA A 328 -2.58 26.21 -0.63
CA ALA A 328 -1.83 24.99 -0.38
C ALA A 328 -0.33 25.26 -0.19
N ARG A 329 0.25 26.25 -0.88
CA ARG A 329 1.65 26.67 -0.67
C ARG A 329 1.85 27.23 0.74
N ASP A 330 0.87 27.98 1.24
CA ASP A 330 0.88 28.59 2.56
C ASP A 330 0.44 27.63 3.69
N ARG A 331 0.11 26.37 3.36
CA ARG A 331 -0.43 25.36 4.30
C ARG A 331 -1.77 25.73 4.95
N ARG A 332 -2.54 26.58 4.28
CA ARG A 332 -3.81 27.11 4.78
C ARG A 332 -5.03 26.42 4.17
N TRP A 333 -4.87 25.62 3.12
CA TRP A 333 -6.01 25.01 2.43
C TRP A 333 -6.77 24.04 3.33
N CYS A 334 -6.06 23.24 4.14
CA CYS A 334 -6.72 22.33 5.08
C CYS A 334 -7.59 23.06 6.09
N GLU A 335 -7.07 24.13 6.68
CA GLU A 335 -7.75 24.94 7.69
C GLU A 335 -9.00 25.59 7.10
N VAL A 336 -8.83 26.31 5.99
CA VAL A 336 -9.93 26.99 5.28
C VAL A 336 -11.01 26.00 4.86
N SER A 337 -10.62 24.84 4.32
CA SER A 337 -11.56 23.79 3.92
C SER A 337 -12.36 23.21 5.09
N LEU A 338 -11.87 23.31 6.33
CA LEU A 338 -12.53 22.77 7.53
C LEU A 338 -13.48 23.78 8.17
N ASP A 339 -13.13 25.06 8.21
CA ASP A 339 -14.01 26.10 8.73
C ASP A 339 -15.33 26.17 7.94
N LEU A 340 -15.24 25.92 6.64
CA LEU A 340 -16.38 25.76 5.73
C LEU A 340 -17.24 24.52 6.00
N CYS A 341 -16.69 23.51 6.68
CA CYS A 341 -17.44 22.32 7.08
C CYS A 341 -18.26 22.54 8.35
N SER A 342 -17.82 23.46 9.23
CA SER A 342 -18.49 23.81 10.48
C SER A 342 -19.67 24.78 10.26
N THR A 343 -19.57 25.67 9.27
CA THR A 343 -20.63 26.66 8.96
C THR A 343 -21.80 26.10 8.16
N GLY A 344 -21.68 24.87 7.64
CA GLY A 344 -22.73 24.22 6.83
C GLY A 344 -23.80 23.46 7.61
N SER A 345 -23.72 23.40 8.95
CA SER A 345 -24.78 22.81 9.80
C SER A 345 -25.84 23.83 10.23
N GLU A 346 -25.64 25.11 9.94
CA GLU A 346 -26.64 26.16 10.13
C GLU A 346 -27.27 26.50 8.78
N LYS A 347 -28.29 25.72 8.41
CA LYS A 347 -29.43 26.11 7.54
C LYS A 347 -30.27 24.85 7.36
N GLY A 348 -31.23 24.71 8.27
CA GLY A 348 -32.38 23.83 8.11
C GLY A 348 -33.31 24.33 7.02
#